data_AF-A0A3N0DU98-F1
#
_entry.id   AF-A0A3N0DU98-F1
#
_cell.length_a   1.000
_cell.length_b   1.000
_cell.length_c   1.000
_cell.angle_alpha   90.00
_cell.angle_beta   90.00
_cell.angle_gamma   90.00
#
_symmetry.space_group_name_H-M   'P 1'
#
loop_
_entity.id
_entity.type
_entity.pdbx_description
1 polymer ?
#
loop_
_entity_poly.entity_id
_entity_poly.type
_entity_poly.pdbx_seq_one_letter_code
_entity_poly.pdbx_strand_id
1 'polypeptide(L)'
;MTWTKLSDDFTDRPELLEISRSARMLLIELIVYSNRMLTDGRIAAGAVRRLTDSTDPETELLELESAGWVTLVENGRAYQVDWSDQESASDVRDRQDATKERKRRSRKHLAGDHSLCLPGARCRALVTHPVTRDKTRGSQSGSHSPVLPVPAQSRDGGQTRLRCANGSPIAPDGTCCGRTHLTAESA
;
A
#
# COMPACT_ATOMS: atom_id res chain seq x y z
N MET A 1 -3.82 3.65 -7.82
CA MET A 1 -3.00 4.37 -6.84
C MET A 1 -1.55 4.20 -7.24
N THR A 2 -0.77 5.27 -7.19
CA THR A 2 0.69 5.19 -7.26
C THR A 2 1.27 5.01 -5.87
N TRP A 3 2.44 4.41 -5.81
CA TRP A 3 3.21 4.22 -4.59
C TRP A 3 4.60 4.79 -4.88
N THR A 4 5.25 5.33 -3.85
CA THR A 4 6.63 5.81 -3.98
C THR A 4 7.57 4.75 -3.46
N LYS A 5 8.59 4.41 -4.25
CA LYS A 5 9.62 3.47 -3.83
C LYS A 5 10.71 4.23 -3.09
N LEU A 6 11.05 3.78 -1.88
CA LEU A 6 12.26 4.19 -1.18
C LEU A 6 13.04 2.92 -0.86
N SER A 7 14.35 2.94 -1.05
CA SER A 7 15.23 1.85 -0.62
C SER A 7 15.33 1.84 0.91
N ASP A 8 15.66 0.69 1.47
CA ASP A 8 15.90 0.50 2.89
C ASP A 8 17.13 1.27 3.38
N ASP A 9 18.13 1.41 2.51
CA ASP A 9 19.33 2.22 2.76
C ASP A 9 19.15 3.73 2.54
N PHE A 10 17.94 4.20 2.19
CA PHE A 10 17.72 5.59 1.77
C PHE A 10 18.24 6.61 2.79
N THR A 11 18.01 6.39 4.08
CA THR A 11 18.47 7.32 5.12
C THR A 11 19.97 7.28 5.37
N ASP A 12 20.63 6.22 4.91
CA ASP A 12 22.03 5.88 5.24
C ASP A 12 22.97 6.20 4.07
N ARG A 13 22.44 6.66 2.94
CA ARG A 13 23.24 7.09 1.78
C ARG A 13 24.13 8.28 2.19
N PRO A 14 25.45 8.22 1.91
CA PRO A 14 26.40 9.23 2.40
C PRO A 14 26.03 10.65 1.95
N GLU A 15 25.53 10.80 0.72
CA GLU A 15 25.11 12.09 0.16
C GLU A 15 23.92 12.69 0.94
N LEU A 16 23.06 11.84 1.51
CA LEU A 16 21.91 12.26 2.33
C LEU A 16 22.28 12.47 3.79
N LEU A 17 23.39 11.90 4.27
CA LEU A 17 23.90 12.14 5.63
C LEU A 17 24.55 13.52 5.78
N GLU A 18 25.04 14.10 4.68
CA GLU A 18 25.70 15.41 4.65
C GLU A 18 24.73 16.60 4.61
N ILE A 19 23.46 16.37 4.26
CA ILE A 19 22.43 17.42 4.17
C ILE A 19 21.54 17.47 5.40
N SER A 20 20.79 18.56 5.54
CA SER A 20 19.86 18.75 6.64
C SER A 20 18.72 17.73 6.61
N ARG A 21 18.16 17.44 7.80
CA ARG A 21 17.00 16.55 7.92
C ARG A 21 15.79 17.08 7.15
N SER A 22 15.61 18.40 7.11
CA SER A 22 14.48 19.02 6.38
C SER A 22 14.66 18.89 4.87
N ALA A 23 15.88 19.08 4.34
CA ALA A 23 16.18 18.79 2.93
C ALA A 23 15.90 17.32 2.55
N ARG A 24 16.26 16.36 3.41
CA ARG A 24 15.88 14.95 3.20
C ARG A 24 14.36 14.74 3.13
N MET A 25 13.61 15.42 4.00
CA MET A 25 12.14 15.34 3.98
C MET A 25 11.57 15.96 2.71
N LEU A 26 12.09 17.11 2.29
CA LEU A 26 11.73 17.77 1.05
C LEU A 26 11.94 16.83 -0.14
N LEU A 27 13.07 16.12 -0.23
CA LEU A 27 13.31 15.13 -1.29
C LEU A 27 12.19 14.08 -1.37
N ILE A 28 11.77 13.53 -0.24
CA ILE A 28 10.66 12.56 -0.20
C ILE A 28 9.36 13.20 -0.72
N GLU A 29 9.04 14.43 -0.30
CA GLU A 29 7.85 15.16 -0.75
C GLU A 29 7.87 15.41 -2.27
N LEU A 30 9.03 15.78 -2.82
CA LEU A 30 9.23 15.98 -4.25
C LEU A 30 9.01 14.68 -5.05
N ILE A 31 9.55 13.55 -4.57
CA ILE A 31 9.35 12.24 -5.22
C ILE A 31 7.88 11.82 -5.16
N VAL A 32 7.24 11.94 -3.98
CA VAL A 32 5.83 11.61 -3.79
C VAL A 32 4.92 12.46 -4.68
N TYR A 33 5.19 13.76 -4.76
CA TYR A 33 4.47 14.66 -5.65
C TYR A 33 4.60 14.23 -7.11
N SER A 34 5.83 13.95 -7.56
CA SER A 34 6.11 13.55 -8.93
C SER A 34 5.44 12.23 -9.29
N ASN A 35 5.39 11.27 -8.36
CA ASN A 35 4.67 10.00 -8.52
C ASN A 35 3.14 10.18 -8.54
N ARG A 36 2.62 11.16 -7.79
CA ARG A 36 1.19 11.48 -7.80
C ARG A 36 0.79 12.17 -9.10
N MET A 37 1.62 13.08 -9.59
CA MET A 37 1.34 13.90 -10.78
C MET A 37 1.80 13.24 -12.08
N LEU A 38 2.54 12.14 -12.01
CA LEU A 38 3.08 11.42 -13.16
C LEU A 38 3.96 12.32 -14.04
N THR A 39 4.92 13.00 -13.41
CA THR A 39 5.82 13.99 -14.03
C THR A 39 7.27 13.51 -14.18
N ASP A 40 7.57 12.25 -13.84
CA ASP A 40 8.91 11.67 -13.99
C ASP A 40 10.02 12.51 -13.32
N GLY A 41 9.76 12.92 -12.07
CA GLY A 41 10.70 13.71 -11.26
C GLY A 41 10.75 15.19 -11.60
N ARG A 42 9.95 15.66 -12.58
CA ARG A 42 9.91 17.06 -12.99
C ARG A 42 8.93 17.87 -12.17
N ILE A 43 9.40 19.00 -11.63
CA ILE A 43 8.64 19.84 -10.69
C ILE A 43 8.80 21.30 -11.09
N ALA A 44 7.70 22.01 -11.32
CA ALA A 44 7.75 23.44 -11.58
C ALA A 44 8.25 24.19 -10.33
N ALA A 45 9.15 25.16 -10.51
CA ALA A 45 9.73 25.90 -9.37
C ALA A 45 8.67 26.58 -8.49
N GLY A 46 7.64 27.15 -9.12
CA GLY A 46 6.51 27.76 -8.40
C GLY A 46 5.57 26.77 -7.68
N ALA A 47 5.76 25.46 -7.86
CA ALA A 47 5.00 24.45 -7.13
C ALA A 47 5.63 24.12 -5.78
N VAL A 48 6.96 24.22 -5.62
CA VAL A 48 7.69 23.70 -4.46
C VAL A 48 7.16 24.24 -3.13
N ARG A 49 6.93 25.55 -3.02
CA ARG A 49 6.36 26.19 -1.81
C ARG A 49 4.96 25.69 -1.43
N ARG A 50 4.27 24.97 -2.30
CA ARG A 50 2.96 24.33 -2.02
C ARG A 50 3.09 22.85 -1.67
N LEU A 51 4.27 22.27 -1.85
CA LEU A 51 4.52 20.83 -1.61
C LEU A 51 4.99 20.56 -0.20
N THR A 52 5.63 21.54 0.43
CA THR A 52 6.29 21.41 1.72
C THR A 52 5.82 22.49 2.68
N ASP A 53 5.81 22.13 3.97
CA ASP A 53 5.58 23.06 5.07
C ASP A 53 6.90 23.65 5.61
N SER A 54 8.04 23.38 4.95
CA SER A 54 9.33 23.97 5.33
C SER A 54 9.29 25.49 5.26
N THR A 55 9.93 26.14 6.23
CA THR A 55 10.08 27.59 6.29
C THR A 55 11.01 28.13 5.20
N ASP A 56 11.98 27.33 4.77
CA ASP A 56 12.99 27.74 3.78
C ASP A 56 13.32 26.63 2.77
N PRO A 57 12.39 26.35 1.84
CA PRO A 57 12.59 25.30 0.84
C PRO A 57 13.68 25.66 -0.19
N GLU A 58 14.05 26.93 -0.32
CA GLU A 58 15.04 27.38 -1.30
C GLU A 58 16.44 26.96 -0.88
N THR A 59 16.80 27.15 0.40
CA THR A 59 18.06 26.65 0.96
C THR A 59 18.13 25.12 0.91
N GLU A 60 17.03 24.44 1.25
CA GLU A 60 16.95 22.97 1.19
C GLU A 60 17.13 22.42 -0.23
N LEU A 61 16.57 23.08 -1.23
CA LEU A 61 16.77 22.73 -2.64
C LEU A 61 18.23 22.91 -3.07
N LEU A 62 18.92 23.94 -2.59
CA LEU A 62 20.34 24.15 -2.87
C LEU A 62 21.21 23.05 -2.23
N GLU A 63 20.87 22.59 -1.03
CA GLU A 63 21.53 21.43 -0.39
C GLU A 63 21.32 20.17 -1.25
N LEU A 64 20.10 19.91 -1.70
CA LEU A 64 19.78 18.76 -2.55
C LEU A 64 20.47 18.82 -3.92
N GLU A 65 20.60 20.02 -4.49
CA GLU A 65 21.34 20.23 -5.73
C GLU A 65 22.83 19.98 -5.54
N SER A 66 23.40 20.50 -4.44
CA SER A 66 24.80 20.26 -4.09
C SER A 66 25.12 18.79 -3.85
N ALA A 67 24.16 18.03 -3.30
CA ALA A 67 24.24 16.59 -3.09
C ALA A 67 23.90 15.76 -4.35
N GLY A 68 23.54 16.40 -5.48
CA GLY A 68 23.29 15.73 -6.76
C GLY A 68 21.93 15.04 -6.90
N TRP A 69 21.01 15.24 -5.96
CA TRP A 69 19.66 14.63 -5.97
C TRP A 69 18.65 15.40 -6.79
N VAL A 70 18.86 16.71 -6.91
CA VAL A 70 18.01 17.62 -7.66
C VAL A 70 18.88 18.42 -8.62
N THR A 71 18.36 18.74 -9.79
CA THR A 71 19.04 19.64 -10.72
C THR A 71 18.08 20.71 -11.19
N LEU A 72 18.53 21.97 -11.17
CA LEU A 72 17.77 23.06 -11.75
C LEU A 72 17.79 22.97 -13.27
N VAL A 73 16.61 22.91 -13.88
CA VAL A 73 16.43 22.78 -15.34
C VAL A 73 15.59 23.92 -15.89
N GLU A 74 15.58 24.06 -17.23
CA GLU A 74 14.79 25.07 -17.94
C GLU A 74 15.09 26.52 -17.54
N ASN A 75 16.37 26.84 -17.36
CA ASN A 75 16.83 28.17 -16.95
C ASN A 75 16.18 28.63 -15.62
N GLY A 76 16.05 27.71 -14.65
CA GLY A 76 15.53 28.03 -13.32
C GLY A 76 14.02 27.90 -13.16
N ARG A 77 13.31 27.36 -14.15
CA ARG A 77 11.84 27.27 -14.13
C ARG A 77 11.32 25.96 -13.56
N ALA A 78 12.15 24.93 -13.52
CA ALA A 78 11.79 23.63 -12.99
C ALA A 78 12.99 22.95 -12.31
N TYR A 79 12.68 21.99 -11.45
CA TYR A 79 13.62 21.08 -10.83
C TYR A 79 13.41 19.69 -11.42
N GLN A 80 14.52 18.98 -11.64
CA GLN A 80 14.53 17.56 -11.98
C GLN A 80 15.09 16.79 -10.79
N VAL A 81 14.28 15.93 -10.20
CA VAL A 81 14.73 14.96 -9.19
C VAL A 81 15.31 13.74 -9.89
N ASP A 82 16.31 13.10 -9.29
CA ASP A 82 16.75 11.78 -9.73
C ASP A 82 15.57 10.79 -9.72
N TRP A 83 15.36 10.13 -10.85
CA TRP A 83 14.20 9.28 -11.12
C TRP A 83 14.59 7.84 -11.46
N SER A 84 15.87 7.47 -11.35
CA SER A 84 16.37 6.15 -11.78
C SER A 84 15.65 4.98 -11.11
N ASP A 85 15.25 5.15 -9.85
CA ASP A 85 14.67 4.09 -9.01
C ASP A 85 13.13 4.02 -9.09
N GLN A 86 12.47 4.92 -9.82
CA GLN A 86 11.01 5.04 -9.86
C GLN A 86 10.38 4.46 -11.15
N GLU A 87 9.10 4.06 -11.07
CA GLU A 87 8.31 3.66 -12.23
C GLU A 87 8.04 4.88 -13.12
N SER A 88 8.12 4.72 -14.44
CA SER A 88 7.84 5.82 -15.37
C SER A 88 6.35 6.15 -15.43
N ALA A 89 6.02 7.40 -15.74
CA ALA A 89 4.65 7.86 -15.92
C ALA A 89 3.91 7.08 -17.03
N SER A 90 4.63 6.66 -18.07
CA SER A 90 4.08 5.79 -19.12
C SER A 90 3.67 4.43 -18.57
N ASP A 91 4.56 3.75 -17.84
CA ASP A 91 4.28 2.41 -17.32
C ASP A 91 3.10 2.43 -16.33
N VAL A 92 3.04 3.48 -15.50
CA VAL A 92 1.91 3.70 -14.60
C VAL A 92 0.60 3.85 -15.38
N ARG A 93 0.59 4.64 -16.46
CA ARG A 93 -0.62 4.85 -17.29
C ARG A 93 -1.04 3.55 -17.97
N ASP A 94 -0.11 2.82 -18.54
CA ASP A 94 -0.38 1.53 -19.21
C ASP A 94 -0.99 0.51 -18.23
N ARG A 95 -0.45 0.42 -17.01
CA ARG A 95 -0.98 -0.42 -15.95
C ARG A 95 -2.38 0.02 -15.50
N GLN A 96 -2.64 1.32 -15.43
CA GLN A 96 -3.97 1.86 -15.10
C GLN A 96 -4.99 1.53 -16.18
N ASP A 97 -4.63 1.68 -17.45
CA ASP A 97 -5.50 1.39 -18.59
C ASP A 97 -5.79 -0.11 -18.70
N ALA A 98 -4.78 -0.96 -18.54
CA ALA A 98 -4.97 -2.41 -18.47
C ALA A 98 -5.90 -2.81 -17.31
N THR A 99 -5.79 -2.16 -16.15
CA THR A 99 -6.66 -2.40 -15.00
C THR A 99 -8.09 -1.93 -15.26
N LYS A 100 -8.26 -0.75 -15.85
CA LYS A 100 -9.57 -0.18 -16.22
C LYS A 100 -10.27 -1.08 -17.21
N GLU A 101 -9.56 -1.55 -18.22
CA GLU A 101 -10.10 -2.44 -19.24
C GLU A 101 -10.48 -3.80 -18.66
N ARG A 102 -9.61 -4.41 -17.82
CA ARG A 102 -9.94 -5.65 -17.10
C ARG A 102 -11.22 -5.50 -16.27
N LYS A 103 -11.36 -4.40 -15.52
CA LYS A 103 -12.55 -4.12 -14.71
C LYS A 103 -13.79 -3.89 -15.59
N ARG A 104 -13.66 -3.21 -16.73
CA ARG A 104 -14.75 -3.03 -17.71
C ARG A 104 -15.28 -4.38 -18.19
N ARG A 105 -14.40 -5.28 -18.61
CA ARG A 105 -14.77 -6.64 -19.05
C ARG A 105 -15.43 -7.44 -17.94
N SER A 106 -14.86 -7.41 -16.73
CA SER A 106 -15.39 -8.10 -15.56
C SER A 106 -16.82 -7.66 -15.22
N ARG A 107 -17.08 -6.34 -15.22
CA ARG A 107 -18.42 -5.80 -14.96
C ARG A 107 -19.44 -6.21 -16.02
N LYS A 108 -19.08 -6.12 -17.31
CA LYS A 108 -19.92 -6.56 -18.41
C LYS A 108 -20.28 -8.04 -18.32
N HIS A 109 -19.27 -8.88 -18.10
CA HIS A 109 -19.46 -10.32 -17.93
C HIS A 109 -20.40 -10.65 -16.76
N LEU A 110 -20.24 -9.96 -15.61
CA LEU A 110 -21.11 -10.15 -14.45
C LEU A 110 -22.55 -9.72 -14.72
N ALA A 111 -22.77 -8.73 -15.59
CA ALA A 111 -24.09 -8.31 -16.05
C ALA A 111 -24.70 -9.23 -17.13
N GLY A 112 -24.00 -10.31 -17.53
CA GLY A 112 -24.43 -11.21 -18.61
C GLY A 112 -24.13 -10.70 -20.03
N ASP A 113 -23.50 -9.53 -20.16
CA ASP A 113 -23.01 -9.04 -21.45
C ASP A 113 -21.63 -9.63 -21.74
N HIS A 114 -21.62 -10.65 -22.61
CA HIS A 114 -20.39 -11.35 -22.99
C HIS A 114 -19.67 -10.74 -24.20
N SER A 115 -20.09 -9.57 -24.71
CA SER A 115 -19.51 -8.90 -25.90
C SER A 115 -18.01 -8.60 -25.80
N LEU A 116 -17.48 -8.43 -24.58
CA LEU A 116 -16.07 -8.10 -24.35
C LEU A 116 -15.24 -9.29 -23.81
N CYS A 117 -15.78 -10.51 -23.86
CA CYS A 117 -15.02 -11.69 -23.49
C CYS A 117 -13.97 -11.99 -24.57
N LEU A 118 -12.76 -12.36 -24.14
CA LEU A 118 -11.69 -12.69 -25.08
C LEU A 118 -12.01 -14.00 -25.83
N PRO A 119 -11.78 -14.07 -27.15
CA PRO A 119 -11.94 -15.30 -27.91
C PRO A 119 -10.97 -16.37 -27.38
N GLY A 120 -11.48 -17.56 -27.09
CA GLY A 120 -10.71 -18.66 -26.50
C GLY A 120 -10.55 -18.62 -24.97
N ALA A 121 -10.90 -17.52 -24.30
CA ALA A 121 -11.09 -17.57 -22.85
C ALA A 121 -12.29 -18.45 -22.54
N ARG A 122 -12.17 -19.35 -21.54
CA ARG A 122 -13.24 -20.27 -21.10
C ARG A 122 -14.37 -19.50 -20.40
N CYS A 123 -15.05 -18.61 -21.12
CA CYS A 123 -16.29 -17.99 -20.70
C CYS A 123 -17.40 -19.03 -20.85
N ARG A 124 -17.89 -19.57 -19.73
CA ARG A 124 -18.89 -20.64 -19.72
C ARG A 124 -20.15 -20.31 -20.54
N ALA A 125 -20.53 -19.03 -20.59
CA ALA A 125 -21.67 -18.55 -21.36
C ALA A 125 -21.43 -18.50 -22.89
N LEU A 126 -20.18 -18.42 -23.34
CA LEU A 126 -19.83 -18.52 -24.77
C LEU A 126 -19.62 -19.99 -25.21
N VAL A 127 -19.40 -20.90 -24.26
CA VAL A 127 -19.15 -22.34 -24.51
C VAL A 127 -20.45 -23.16 -24.55
N THR A 128 -21.59 -22.59 -24.15
CA THR A 128 -22.89 -23.23 -24.36
C THR A 128 -23.32 -23.06 -25.81
N HIS A 129 -22.82 -23.93 -26.70
CA HIS A 129 -23.60 -24.29 -27.88
C HIS A 129 -24.97 -24.81 -27.39
N PRO A 130 -26.08 -24.52 -28.08
CA PRO A 130 -27.36 -25.16 -27.80
C PRO A 130 -27.21 -26.65 -28.14
N VAL A 131 -26.73 -27.43 -27.19
CA VAL A 131 -26.92 -28.88 -27.23
C VAL A 131 -28.40 -29.05 -26.99
N THR A 132 -29.15 -29.25 -28.08
CA THR A 132 -30.50 -29.79 -28.05
C THR A 132 -30.42 -31.08 -27.23
N ARG A 133 -30.76 -30.96 -25.95
CA ARG A 133 -30.75 -32.08 -25.02
C ARG A 133 -31.94 -32.95 -25.40
N ASP A 134 -31.68 -33.94 -26.24
CA ASP A 134 -32.62 -35.01 -26.49
C ASP A 134 -32.94 -35.67 -25.13
N LYS A 135 -34.22 -35.72 -24.80
CA LYS A 135 -34.69 -36.16 -23.49
C LYS A 135 -34.69 -37.68 -23.44
N THR A 136 -33.53 -38.28 -23.19
CA THR A 136 -33.45 -39.69 -22.80
C THR A 136 -33.09 -39.82 -21.32
N ARG A 137 -34.18 -40.01 -20.56
CA ARG A 137 -34.34 -40.52 -19.20
C ARG A 137 -33.22 -41.47 -18.75
N GLY A 138 -32.61 -41.21 -17.58
CA GLY A 138 -31.73 -42.21 -16.96
C GLY A 138 -30.90 -41.76 -15.77
N SER A 139 -31.49 -41.86 -14.58
CA SER A 139 -30.86 -42.18 -13.28
C SER A 139 -29.83 -41.24 -12.62
N GLN A 140 -30.00 -41.15 -11.31
CA GLN A 140 -29.29 -40.31 -10.36
C GLN A 140 -27.85 -40.78 -10.13
N SER A 141 -26.89 -39.85 -10.11
CA SER A 141 -25.62 -40.02 -9.43
C SER A 141 -25.38 -38.82 -8.54
N GLY A 142 -25.53 -39.01 -7.22
CA GLY A 142 -25.27 -38.00 -6.22
C GLY A 142 -23.79 -37.59 -6.23
N SER A 143 -23.54 -36.30 -6.42
CA SER A 143 -22.22 -35.73 -6.22
C SER A 143 -21.97 -35.55 -4.73
N HIS A 144 -21.14 -36.42 -4.14
CA HIS A 144 -20.51 -36.12 -2.87
C HIS A 144 -19.52 -34.96 -3.08
N SER A 145 -19.83 -33.80 -2.52
CA SER A 145 -18.85 -32.71 -2.40
C SER A 145 -17.76 -33.13 -1.41
N PRO A 146 -16.47 -33.12 -1.78
CA PRO A 146 -15.41 -33.27 -0.79
C PRO A 146 -15.41 -32.04 0.12
N VAL A 147 -15.71 -32.25 1.40
CA VAL A 147 -15.53 -31.24 2.44
C VAL A 147 -14.02 -31.06 2.63
N LEU A 148 -13.50 -29.88 2.30
CA LEU A 148 -12.13 -29.52 2.65
C LEU A 148 -12.01 -29.47 4.18
N PRO A 149 -10.94 -30.03 4.77
CA PRO A 149 -10.70 -29.90 6.20
C PRO A 149 -10.51 -28.42 6.55
N VAL A 150 -11.29 -27.95 7.53
CA VAL A 150 -11.14 -26.63 8.13
C VAL A 150 -9.76 -26.59 8.80
N PRO A 151 -8.87 -25.63 8.45
CA PRO A 151 -7.60 -25.49 9.17
C PRO A 151 -7.91 -25.15 10.63
N ALA A 152 -7.40 -25.98 11.55
CA ALA A 152 -7.51 -25.75 12.98
C ALA A 152 -6.86 -24.40 13.31
N GLN A 153 -7.68 -23.44 13.77
CA GLN A 153 -7.16 -22.22 14.36
C GLN A 153 -6.40 -22.61 15.63
N SER A 154 -5.07 -22.56 15.56
CA SER A 154 -4.22 -22.52 16.75
C SER A 154 -4.64 -21.30 17.56
N ARG A 155 -5.31 -21.55 18.70
CA ARG A 155 -5.56 -20.54 19.73
C ARG A 155 -4.24 -20.25 20.45
N ASP A 156 -3.30 -19.62 19.75
CA ASP A 156 -2.16 -18.92 20.38
C ASP A 156 -2.50 -17.44 20.48
N GLY A 157 -3.46 -17.16 21.38
CA GLY A 157 -3.60 -15.85 22.01
C GLY A 157 -2.53 -15.71 23.09
N GLY A 158 -1.27 -15.61 22.68
CA GLY A 158 -0.14 -15.27 23.54
C GLY A 158 -0.22 -13.81 24.00
N GLN A 159 -1.16 -13.51 24.90
CA GLN A 159 -1.00 -12.38 25.82
C GLN A 159 -0.62 -12.96 27.16
N THR A 160 0.68 -13.01 27.42
CA THR A 160 1.24 -13.22 28.75
C THR A 160 0.86 -12.02 29.61
N ARG A 161 -0.37 -12.01 30.13
CA ARG A 161 -0.76 -11.07 31.19
C ARG A 161 -0.01 -11.52 32.43
N LEU A 162 0.98 -10.73 32.85
CA LEU A 162 1.62 -10.89 34.15
C LEU A 162 0.51 -10.94 35.20
N ARG A 163 0.46 -12.05 35.96
CA ARG A 163 -0.48 -12.26 37.05
C ARG A 163 0.28 -12.22 38.36
N CYS A 164 -0.36 -11.72 39.39
CA CYS A 164 0.12 -11.83 40.77
C CYS A 164 0.15 -13.32 41.18
N ALA A 165 0.91 -13.67 42.23
CA ALA A 165 1.00 -15.05 42.73
C ALA A 165 -0.36 -15.66 43.15
N ASN A 166 -1.36 -14.83 43.42
CA ASN A 166 -2.74 -15.23 43.74
C ASN A 166 -3.66 -15.34 42.51
N GLY A 167 -3.13 -15.18 41.28
CA GLY A 167 -3.87 -15.34 40.03
C GLY A 167 -4.66 -14.11 39.57
N SER A 168 -4.65 -12.99 40.32
CA SER A 168 -5.32 -11.75 39.95
C SER A 168 -4.59 -10.98 38.84
N PRO A 169 -5.33 -10.20 38.00
CA PRO A 169 -4.72 -9.33 37.00
C PRO A 169 -3.91 -8.20 37.65
N ILE A 170 -2.75 -7.86 37.07
CA ILE A 170 -1.94 -6.69 37.46
C ILE A 170 -2.51 -5.45 36.76
N ALA A 171 -2.70 -4.37 37.52
CA ALA A 171 -3.10 -3.07 36.98
C ALA A 171 -1.96 -2.45 36.13
N PRO A 172 -2.24 -1.53 35.18
CA PRO A 172 -1.23 -0.99 34.27
C PRO A 172 -0.08 -0.22 34.95
N ASP A 173 -0.22 0.10 36.24
CA ASP A 173 0.78 0.71 37.12
C ASP A 173 1.68 -0.32 37.85
N GLY A 174 1.46 -1.62 37.61
CA GLY A 174 2.21 -2.71 38.26
C GLY A 174 1.66 -3.14 39.63
N THR A 175 0.56 -2.55 40.08
CA THR A 175 0.02 -2.81 41.43
C THR A 175 -0.96 -3.99 41.41
N CYS A 176 -0.79 -4.94 42.34
CA CYS A 176 -1.74 -6.05 42.52
C CYS A 176 -2.99 -5.55 43.27
N CYS A 177 -4.14 -5.50 42.60
CA CYS A 177 -5.42 -5.13 43.21
C CYS A 177 -5.88 -6.22 44.18
N GLY A 178 -5.52 -6.09 45.46
CA GLY A 178 -5.92 -7.05 46.48
C GLY A 178 -5.24 -6.88 47.83
N ARG A 179 -5.31 -5.68 48.42
CA ARG A 179 -5.16 -5.50 49.86
C ARG A 179 -6.01 -4.32 50.32
N THR A 180 -7.20 -4.63 50.82
CA THR A 180 -7.90 -3.76 51.75
C THR A 180 -7.01 -3.59 52.99
N HIS A 181 -6.40 -2.42 53.14
CA HIS A 181 -5.81 -2.03 54.41
C HIS A 181 -6.96 -1.89 55.43
N LEU A 182 -7.09 -2.90 56.29
CA LEU A 182 -7.80 -2.77 57.55
C LEU A 182 -7.04 -1.74 58.39
N THR A 183 -7.73 -0.64 58.67
CA THR A 183 -7.42 0.35 59.69
C THR A 183 -7.38 -0.30 61.08
N ALA A 184 -6.39 0.05 61.89
CA ALA A 184 -6.51 0.04 63.35
C ALA A 184 -5.54 1.05 63.96
N GLU A 185 -6.13 2.06 64.59
CA GLU A 185 -5.54 3.03 65.51
C GLU A 185 -4.92 2.33 66.74
N SER A 186 -3.90 2.94 67.35
CA SER A 186 -3.97 3.47 68.73
C SER A 186 -2.58 3.64 69.38
N ALA A 187 -2.46 4.80 70.05
CA ALA A 187 -1.56 5.18 71.15
C ALA A 187 -0.08 5.47 70.82
#